data_AF-A0A831PT45-F1
#
_entry.id   AF-A0A831PT45-F1
#
_cell.length_a   1.000
_cell.length_b   1.000
_cell.length_c   1.000
_cell.angle_alpha   90.00
_cell.angle_beta   90.00
_cell.angle_gamma   90.00
#
_symmetry.space_group_name_H-M   'P 1'
#
loop_
_entity.id
_entity.type
_entity.pdbx_description
1 polymer ?
#
loop_
_entity_poly.entity_id
_entity_poly.type
_entity_poly.pdbx_seq_one_letter_code
_entity_poly.pdbx_strand_id
1 'polypeptide(L)'
;MKKTLVLLITLALTAASLAAQPPKKMLNTVKQKLAEGKQVVGGTVSVPDPDTYCAMANSGFDFLWIEMQHSPLTYQDVAHMIMACKGSPGIP
;
A
#
# COMPACT_ATOMS: atom_id res chain seq x y z
N MET A 1 -46.42 18.80 3.59
CA MET A 1 -45.64 18.87 4.85
C MET A 1 -44.97 17.54 5.22
N LYS A 2 -45.69 16.43 5.41
CA LYS A 2 -45.08 15.13 5.77
C LYS A 2 -44.04 14.59 4.77
N LYS A 3 -44.32 14.67 3.46
CA LYS A 3 -43.38 14.23 2.40
C LYS A 3 -42.08 15.05 2.36
N THR A 4 -42.20 16.36 2.57
CA THR A 4 -41.06 17.29 2.63
C THR A 4 -40.18 17.01 3.85
N LEU A 5 -40.79 16.72 5.00
CA LEU A 5 -40.08 16.39 6.23
C LEU A 5 -39.34 15.05 6.11
N VAL A 6 -39.96 14.03 5.50
CA VAL A 6 -39.31 12.73 5.23
C VAL A 6 -38.11 12.91 4.28
N LEU A 7 -38.24 13.70 3.22
CA LEU A 7 -37.16 13.98 2.28
C LEU A 7 -35.96 14.68 2.95
N LEU A 8 -36.23 15.65 3.82
CA LEU A 8 -35.20 16.36 4.59
C LEU A 8 -34.48 15.43 5.58
N ILE A 9 -35.21 14.54 6.26
CA ILE A 9 -34.62 13.55 7.18
C ILE A 9 -33.75 12.56 6.41
N THR A 10 -34.20 12.06 5.26
CA THR A 10 -33.39 11.15 4.42
C THR A 10 -32.13 11.84 3.90
N LEU A 11 -32.23 13.10 3.48
CA LEU A 11 -31.09 13.87 2.98
C LEU A 11 -30.05 14.13 4.09
N ALA A 12 -30.53 14.48 5.29
CA ALA A 12 -29.68 14.67 6.46
C ALA A 12 -28.99 13.36 6.88
N LEU A 13 -29.71 12.23 6.86
CA LEU A 13 -29.12 10.91 7.17
C LEU A 13 -28.04 10.51 6.15
N THR A 14 -28.26 10.77 4.86
CA THR A 14 -27.25 10.50 3.83
C THR A 14 -26.01 11.40 3.98
N ALA A 15 -26.19 12.69 4.28
CA ALA A 15 -25.07 13.60 4.47
C ALA A 15 -24.21 13.21 5.69
N ALA A 16 -24.85 12.83 6.80
CA ALA A 16 -24.18 12.36 8.00
C ALA A 16 -23.38 11.06 7.75
N SER A 17 -23.90 10.14 6.92
CA SER A 17 -23.21 8.89 6.59
C SER A 17 -22.05 9.06 5.61
N LEU A 18 -22.08 10.07 4.72
CA LEU A 18 -20.91 10.45 3.92
C LEU A 18 -19.80 11.10 4.77
N ALA A 19 -20.16 11.93 5.75
CA ALA A 19 -19.20 12.57 6.64
C ALA A 19 -18.52 11.58 7.62
N ALA A 20 -19.19 10.48 7.97
CA ALA A 20 -18.70 9.47 8.90
C ALA A 20 -17.88 8.34 8.25
N GLN A 21 -17.50 8.45 6.96
CA GLN A 21 -16.69 7.42 6.32
C GLN A 21 -15.30 7.37 6.96
N PRO A 22 -14.83 6.19 7.41
CA PRO A 22 -13.49 6.06 7.96
C PRO A 22 -12.46 6.46 6.89
N PRO A 23 -11.31 7.05 7.28
CA PRO A 23 -10.28 7.43 6.33
C PRO A 23 -9.87 6.21 5.51
N LYS A 24 -9.91 6.35 4.18
CA LYS A 24 -9.49 5.30 3.25
C LYS A 24 -8.03 4.94 3.55
N LYS A 25 -7.78 3.70 3.97
CA LYS A 25 -6.41 3.21 4.19
C LYS A 25 -5.61 3.39 2.89
N MET A 26 -4.61 4.27 2.91
CA MET A 26 -3.68 4.42 1.80
C MET A 26 -2.83 3.18 1.72
N LEU A 27 -3.01 2.39 0.66
CA LEU A 27 -2.29 1.14 0.46
C LEU A 27 -0.83 1.38 0.09
N ASN A 28 -0.52 2.51 -0.57
CA ASN A 28 0.84 2.89 -0.92
C ASN A 28 1.39 3.90 0.09
N THR A 29 2.00 3.37 1.15
CA THR A 29 2.58 4.13 2.26
C THR A 29 3.78 4.98 1.82
N VAL A 30 4.52 4.55 0.79
CA VAL A 30 5.64 5.30 0.21
C VAL A 30 5.16 6.59 -0.44
N LYS A 31 4.12 6.52 -1.29
CA LYS A 31 3.50 7.71 -1.91
C LYS A 31 2.97 8.66 -0.85
N GLN A 32 2.42 8.13 0.24
CA GLN A 32 2.00 8.95 1.37
C GLN A 32 3.18 9.68 2.02
N LYS A 33 4.26 8.97 2.38
CA LYS A 33 5.47 9.59 2.96
C LYS A 33 6.05 10.68 2.05
N LEU A 34 6.13 10.43 0.75
CA LEU A 34 6.61 11.41 -0.23
C LEU A 34 5.71 12.65 -0.30
N ALA A 35 4.39 12.47 -0.31
CA ALA A 35 3.42 13.58 -0.31
C ALA A 35 3.50 14.44 0.97
N GLU A 36 3.88 13.82 2.09
CA GLU A 36 4.14 14.51 3.36
C GLU A 36 5.53 15.19 3.40
N GLY A 37 6.32 15.13 2.32
CA GLY A 37 7.67 15.69 2.25
C GLY A 37 8.70 14.96 3.12
N LYS A 38 8.40 13.71 3.53
CA LYS A 38 9.29 12.91 4.38
C LYS A 38 10.29 12.12 3.53
N GLN A 39 11.45 11.84 4.13
CA GLN A 39 12.45 10.96 3.53
C GLN A 39 11.92 9.52 3.40
N VAL A 40 12.33 8.88 2.31
CA VAL A 40 12.08 7.47 2.02
C VAL A 40 13.42 6.78 1.77
N VAL A 41 13.63 5.60 2.37
CA VAL A 41 14.83 4.79 2.18
C VAL A 41 14.47 3.48 1.49
N GLY A 42 15.12 3.20 0.36
CA GLY A 42 14.90 1.99 -0.42
C GLY A 42 16.07 1.00 -0.34
N GLY A 43 15.76 -0.29 -0.47
CA GLY A 43 16.75 -1.36 -0.63
C GLY A 43 16.63 -2.01 -2.02
N THR A 44 17.76 -2.34 -2.66
CA THR A 44 17.76 -2.98 -3.99
C THR A 44 17.94 -4.49 -3.86
N VAL A 45 17.09 -5.26 -4.54
CA VAL A 45 17.18 -6.72 -4.64
C VAL A 45 17.42 -7.09 -6.11
N SER A 46 18.45 -7.88 -6.38
CA SER A 46 18.85 -8.31 -7.73
C SER A 46 19.08 -9.82 -7.85
N VAL A 47 18.78 -10.58 -6.80
CA VAL A 47 18.95 -12.04 -6.75
C VAL A 47 17.60 -12.74 -6.54
N PRO A 48 17.32 -13.88 -7.20
CA PRO A 48 16.07 -14.63 -7.06
C PRO A 48 16.05 -15.47 -5.77
N ASP A 49 16.25 -14.84 -4.62
CA ASP A 49 16.27 -15.52 -3.31
C ASP A 49 15.16 -15.00 -2.38
N PRO A 50 14.08 -15.77 -2.16
CA PRO A 50 12.98 -15.38 -1.29
C PRO A 50 13.39 -15.09 0.15
N ASP A 51 14.39 -15.79 0.69
CA ASP A 51 14.82 -15.61 2.08
C ASP A 51 15.52 -14.25 2.25
N THR A 52 16.45 -13.90 1.34
CA THR A 52 17.05 -12.56 1.28
C THR A 52 15.99 -11.48 1.09
N TYR A 53 15.03 -11.69 0.19
CA TYR A 53 13.94 -10.75 -0.05
C TYR A 53 13.10 -10.52 1.23
N CYS A 54 12.74 -11.58 1.96
CA CYS A 54 12.03 -11.51 3.24
C CYS A 54 12.83 -10.79 4.32
N ALA A 55 14.13 -11.08 4.44
CA ALA A 55 15.00 -10.43 5.40
C ALA A 55 15.04 -8.92 5.14
N MET A 56 15.25 -8.51 3.88
CA MET A 56 15.26 -7.11 3.49
C MET A 56 13.91 -6.44 3.73
N ALA A 57 12.81 -7.10 3.39
CA ALA A 57 11.46 -6.56 3.56
C ALA A 57 11.09 -6.26 5.02
N ASN A 58 11.73 -6.96 5.97
CA ASN A 58 11.56 -6.76 7.40
C ASN A 58 12.66 -5.89 8.04
N SER A 59 13.64 -5.41 7.26
CA SER A 59 14.80 -4.64 7.77
C SER A 59 14.53 -3.14 7.97
N GLY A 60 13.29 -2.69 7.80
CA GLY A 60 12.91 -1.29 8.01
C GLY A 60 13.08 -0.37 6.79
N PHE A 61 13.32 -0.93 5.60
CA PHE A 61 13.20 -0.18 4.35
C PHE A 61 11.75 0.25 4.11
N ASP A 62 11.56 1.41 3.49
CA ASP A 62 10.25 1.92 3.10
C ASP A 62 9.71 1.23 1.85
N PHE A 63 10.63 0.79 0.98
CA PHE A 63 10.31 -0.01 -0.21
C PHE A 63 11.52 -0.84 -0.62
N LEU A 64 11.25 -1.91 -1.37
CA LEU A 64 12.28 -2.65 -2.10
C LEU A 64 12.17 -2.40 -3.60
N TRP A 65 13.31 -2.10 -4.22
CA TRP A 65 13.47 -2.06 -5.67
C TRP A 65 13.90 -3.44 -6.16
N ILE A 66 12.99 -4.12 -6.86
CA ILE A 66 13.28 -5.39 -7.51
C ILE A 66 13.91 -5.08 -8.87
N GLU A 67 15.23 -5.16 -8.96
CA GLU A 67 16.00 -4.75 -10.14
C GLU A 67 15.86 -5.79 -11.25
N MET A 68 14.98 -5.56 -12.23
CA MET A 68 14.77 -6.49 -13.34
C MET A 68 15.47 -6.10 -14.65
N GLN A 69 16.05 -4.90 -14.76
CA GLN A 69 16.68 -4.46 -16.01
C GLN A 69 18.13 -4.96 -16.13
N HIS A 70 18.84 -5.02 -15.01
CA HIS A 70 20.26 -5.37 -14.92
C HIS A 70 20.53 -6.65 -14.11
N SER A 71 19.50 -7.47 -13.91
CA SER A 71 19.63 -8.74 -13.19
C SER A 71 19.01 -9.89 -14.00
N PRO A 72 19.30 -11.15 -13.65
CA PRO A 72 18.71 -12.30 -14.32
C PRO A 72 17.28 -12.63 -13.85
N LEU A 73 16.64 -11.75 -13.06
CA LEU A 73 15.31 -12.00 -12.50
C LEU A 73 14.25 -12.18 -13.60
N THR A 74 13.54 -13.30 -13.53
CA THR A 74 12.33 -13.54 -14.33
C THR A 74 11.09 -13.00 -13.62
N TYR A 75 9.99 -12.84 -14.36
CA TYR A 75 8.70 -12.48 -13.74
C TYR A 75 8.23 -13.54 -12.72
N GLN A 76 8.55 -14.81 -12.94
CA GLN A 76 8.24 -15.91 -12.04
C GLN A 76 9.01 -15.79 -10.73
N ASP A 77 10.31 -15.45 -10.78
CA ASP A 77 11.12 -15.22 -9.58
C ASP A 77 10.52 -14.08 -8.75
N VAL A 78 10.15 -12.98 -9.42
CA VAL A 78 9.53 -11.82 -8.77
C VAL A 78 8.18 -12.17 -8.14
N ALA A 79 7.34 -12.93 -8.83
CA ALA A 79 6.07 -13.38 -8.29
C ALA A 79 6.26 -14.26 -7.05
N HIS A 80 7.23 -15.20 -7.07
CA HIS A 80 7.55 -16.04 -5.93
C HIS A 80 8.08 -15.22 -4.74
N MET A 81 8.99 -14.27 -4.98
CA MET A 81 9.52 -13.39 -3.94
C MET A 81 8.40 -12.58 -3.26
N ILE A 82 7.57 -11.86 -4.05
CA ILE A 82 6.46 -11.06 -3.52
C ILE A 82 5.51 -11.91 -2.67
N MET A 83 5.21 -13.13 -3.12
CA MET A 83 4.31 -14.03 -2.40
C MET A 83 4.91 -14.57 -1.10
N ALA A 84 6.21 -14.84 -1.06
CA ALA A 84 6.89 -15.40 0.11
C ALA A 84 6.80 -14.48 1.34
N CYS A 85 6.78 -13.17 1.13
CA CYS A 85 6.89 -12.17 2.19
C CYS A 85 5.70 -11.20 2.20
N LYS A 86 4.54 -11.63 1.70
CA LYS A 86 3.32 -10.82 1.60
C LYS A 86 2.93 -10.24 2.97
N GLY A 87 2.68 -8.93 3.02
CA GLY A 87 2.29 -8.22 4.24
C GLY A 87 3.45 -7.81 5.16
N SER A 88 4.70 -8.04 4.75
CA SER A 88 5.86 -7.45 5.42
C SER A 88 5.91 -5.92 5.22
N PRO A 89 6.56 -5.13 6.10
CA PRO A 89 6.50 -3.67 6.05
C PRO A 89 6.96 -3.03 4.73
N GLY A 90 7.99 -3.61 4.09
CA GLY A 90 8.53 -3.10 2.82
C GLY A 90 7.74 -3.53 1.56
N ILE A 91 6.73 -4.40 1.71
CA ILE A 91 6.00 -5.06 0.61
C ILE A 91 4.47 -4.81 0.74
N PRO A 92 3.74 -4.60 -0.37
CA PRO A 92 2.28 -4.42 -0.35
C PRO A 92 1.46 -5.60 0.21
#